data_AF-A0A1G9VD53-F1
#
_entry.id   AF-A0A1G9VD53-F1
#
_cell.length_a   1.000
_cell.length_b   1.000
_cell.length_c   1.000
_cell.angle_alpha   90.00
_cell.angle_beta   90.00
_cell.angle_gamma   90.00
#
_symmetry.space_group_name_H-M   'P 1'
#
loop_
_entity.id
_entity.type
_entity.pdbx_description
1 polymer ?
#
loop_
_entity_poly.entity_id
_entity_poly.type
_entity_poly.pdbx_seq_one_letter_code
_entity_poly.pdbx_strand_id
1 'polypeptide(L)' 'MATLGRPRRVTLDGQLLGYWEREAARLKVLAAAASFAWQRRRLLRKAAAARAKAAISRQREVARGQEIEPSEI' A
#
# COMPACT_ATOMS: atom_id res chain seq x y z
N MET A 1 -33.45 -7.13 3.64
CA MET A 1 -32.29 -8.05 3.56
C MET A 1 -31.10 -7.28 3.03
N ALA A 2 -30.10 -7.04 3.88
CA ALA A 2 -28.75 -6.69 3.47
C ALA A 2 -27.83 -7.35 4.51
N THR A 3 -27.26 -8.49 4.16
CA THR A 3 -26.15 -9.06 4.92
C THR A 3 -25.00 -8.08 4.78
N LEU A 4 -24.82 -7.21 5.77
CA LEU A 4 -23.61 -6.41 5.90
C LEU A 4 -22.46 -7.41 6.03
N GLY A 5 -21.81 -7.68 4.89
CA GLY A 5 -20.69 -8.61 4.79
C GLY A 5 -19.71 -8.30 5.90
N ARG A 6 -19.33 -9.34 6.65
CA ARG A 6 -18.44 -9.26 7.81
C ARG A 6 -17.28 -8.31 7.49
N PRO A 7 -17.01 -7.29 8.33
CA PRO A 7 -15.93 -6.35 8.06
C PRO A 7 -14.64 -7.15 7.84
N ARG A 8 -14.08 -7.01 6.64
CA ARG A 8 -12.88 -7.73 6.22
C ARG A 8 -11.82 -7.48 7.27
N ARG A 9 -11.33 -8.54 7.93
CA ARG A 9 -10.32 -8.42 8.99
C ARG A 9 -9.15 -7.62 8.43
N VAL A 10 -8.84 -6.49 9.05
CA VAL A 10 -7.75 -5.62 8.63
C VAL A 10 -6.44 -6.32 8.99
N THR A 11 -5.76 -6.88 8.00
CA THR A 11 -4.44 -7.51 8.18
C THR A 11 -3.36 -6.43 8.30
N LEU A 12 -2.23 -6.78 8.92
CA LEU A 12 -1.09 -5.86 9.03
C LEU A 12 -0.58 -5.43 7.64
N ASP A 13 -0.43 -6.36 6.69
CA ASP A 13 -0.01 -5.94 5.34
C ASP A 13 -1.10 -5.14 4.60
N GLY A 14 -2.38 -5.33 4.91
CA GLY A 14 -3.46 -4.46 4.44
C GLY A 14 -3.31 -3.02 4.95
N GLN A 15 -2.94 -2.84 6.22
CA GLN A 15 -2.63 -1.52 6.79
C GLN A 15 -1.37 -0.92 6.15
N LEU A 16 -0.33 -1.72 5.98
CA LEU A 16 0.92 -1.29 5.35
C LEU A 16 0.74 -0.92 3.89
N LEU A 17 -0.10 -1.64 3.14
CA LEU A 17 -0.44 -1.31 1.76
C LEU A 17 -1.02 0.11 1.67
N GLY A 18 -2.06 0.39 2.45
CA GLY A 18 -2.69 1.71 2.47
C GLY A 18 -1.75 2.81 2.96
N TYR A 19 -0.88 2.51 3.94
CA TYR A 19 0.15 3.44 4.39
C TYR A 19 1.14 3.78 3.28
N TRP A 20 1.72 2.76 2.61
CA TRP A 20 2.73 2.97 1.57
C TRP A 20 2.16 3.67 0.33
N GLU A 21 0.89 3.43 -0.01
CA GLU A 21 0.21 4.15 -1.09
C GLU A 21 0.02 5.63 -0.76
N ARG A 22 -0.44 5.95 0.45
CA ARG A 22 -0.56 7.35 0.93
C ARG A 22 0.80 8.03 0.98
N GLU A 23 1.83 7.35 1.47
CA GLU A 23 3.18 7.91 1.56
C GLU A 23 3.77 8.16 0.16
N ALA A 24 3.54 7.27 -0.80
CA ALA A 24 3.95 7.48 -2.19
C ALA A 24 3.23 8.69 -2.83
N ALA A 25 1.98 8.96 -2.48
CA ALA A 25 1.24 10.15 -2.92
C ALA A 25 1.77 11.42 -2.25
N ARG A 26 1.96 11.41 -0.93
CA ARG A 26 2.54 12.52 -0.15
C ARG A 26 3.91 12.92 -0.69
N LEU A 27 4.80 11.96 -0.95
CA LEU A 27 6.13 12.23 -1.50
C LEU A 27 6.08 12.82 -2.91
N LYS A 28 5.09 12.44 -3.73
CA LYS A 28 4.87 13.07 -5.05
C LYS A 28 4.44 14.53 -4.91
N VAL A 29 3.54 14.85 -3.97
CA VAL A 29 3.13 16.23 -3.70
C VAL A 29 4.32 17.07 -3.25
N LEU A 30 5.13 16.57 -2.30
CA LEU A 30 6.35 17.24 -1.87
C LEU A 30 7.36 17.43 -3.01
N ALA A 31 7.48 16.44 -3.91
CA ALA A 31 8.36 16.53 -5.07
C ALA A 31 7.90 17.61 -6.07
N ALA A 32 6.59 17.79 -6.22
CA ALA A 32 6.01 18.83 -7.08
C ALA A 32 6.24 20.24 -6.52
N ALA A 33 6.24 20.38 -5.19
CA ALA A 33 6.51 21.64 -4.49
C ALA A 33 8.01 21.97 -4.31
N ALA A 34 8.92 21.07 -4.72
CA ALA A 34 10.35 21.26 -4.48
C ALA A 34 10.99 22.27 -5.45
N SER A 35 11.66 23.28 -4.91
CA SER A 35 12.34 24.32 -5.70
C SER A 35 13.60 23.82 -6.40
N PHE A 36 14.25 22.77 -5.87
CA PHE A 36 15.50 22.26 -6.41
C PHE A 36 15.33 20.90 -7.09
N ALA A 37 15.93 20.77 -8.28
CA ALA A 37 15.86 19.56 -9.08
C ALA A 37 16.42 18.32 -8.36
N TRP A 38 17.51 18.45 -7.59
CA TRP A 38 18.09 17.35 -6.83
C TRP A 38 17.15 16.87 -5.71
N GLN A 39 16.45 17.79 -5.06
CA GLN A 39 15.48 17.50 -3.99
C GLN A 39 14.26 16.78 -4.58
N ARG A 40 13.71 17.30 -5.69
CA ARG A 40 12.64 16.64 -6.45
C ARG A 40 13.01 15.21 -6.82
N ARG A 41 14.20 14.99 -7.40
CA ARG A 41 14.68 13.63 -7.75
C ARG A 41 14.75 12.71 -6.53
N ARG A 42 15.28 13.20 -5.40
CA ARG A 42 15.34 12.43 -4.15
C ARG A 42 13.96 12.02 -3.65
N LEU A 43 12.99 12.94 -3.64
CA LEU A 43 11.61 12.67 -3.22
C LEU A 43 10.91 11.68 -4.15
N LEU A 44 11.12 11.79 -5.47
CA LEU A 44 10.59 10.84 -6.44
C LEU A 44 11.16 9.42 -6.27
N ARG A 45 12.45 9.29 -5.97
CA ARG A 45 13.05 7.98 -5.62
C ARG A 45 12.42 7.38 -4.38
N LYS A 46 12.17 8.19 -3.34
CA LYS A 46 11.46 7.73 -2.13
C LYS A 46 10.03 7.30 -2.46
N ALA A 47 9.32 8.05 -3.31
CA ALA A 47 7.97 7.70 -3.74
C ALA A 47 7.93 6.38 -4.51
N ALA A 48 8.95 6.11 -5.33
CA ALA A 48 9.11 4.84 -6.03
C ALA A 48 9.36 3.68 -5.04
N ALA A 49 10.25 3.89 -4.05
CA ALA A 49 10.51 2.89 -3.01
C ALA A 49 9.25 2.59 -2.17
N ALA A 50 8.46 3.60 -1.82
CA ALA A 50 7.17 3.40 -1.14
C ALA A 50 6.21 2.55 -1.98
N ARG A 51 6.10 2.80 -3.29
CA ARG A 51 5.30 1.95 -4.20
C ARG A 51 5.80 0.51 -4.24
N ALA A 52 7.11 0.29 -4.28
CA ALA A 52 7.67 -1.06 -4.26
C ALA A 52 7.26 -1.81 -2.98
N LYS A 53 7.28 -1.14 -1.82
CA LYS A 53 6.82 -1.72 -0.55
C LYS A 53 5.32 -2.00 -0.55
N ALA A 54 4.51 -1.11 -1.11
CA ALA A 54 3.08 -1.36 -1.31
C ALA A 54 2.83 -2.62 -2.16
N ALA A 55 3.59 -2.81 -3.25
CA ALA A 55 3.47 -4.00 -4.09
C ALA A 55 3.81 -5.29 -3.32
N ILE A 56 4.86 -5.28 -2.49
CA ILE A 56 5.22 -6.43 -1.63
C ILE A 56 4.10 -6.71 -0.62
N SER A 57 3.58 -5.69 0.07
CA SER A 57 2.45 -5.86 0.99
C SER A 57 1.20 -6.42 0.30
N ARG A 58 0.93 -5.98 -0.94
CA ARG A 58 -0.16 -6.53 -1.76
C ARG A 58 0.06 -8.01 -2.09
N GLN A 59 1.27 -8.40 -2.50
CA GLN A 59 1.59 -9.81 -2.78
C GLN A 59 1.38 -10.68 -1.54
N ARG A 60 1.78 -10.22 -0.36
CA ARG A 60 1.55 -10.93 0.92
C ARG A 60 0.07 -11.05 1.26
N GLU A 61 -0.71 -10.01 1.00
CA GLU A 61 -2.15 -10.05 1.22
C GLU A 61 -2.87 -11.02 0.27
N VAL A 62 -2.45 -11.06 -0.99
CA VAL A 62 -2.96 -12.04 -1.96
C VAL A 62 -2.58 -13.47 -1.56
N ALA A 63 -1.32 -13.70 -1.16
CA ALA A 63 -0.88 -15.02 -0.69
C ALA A 63 -1.73 -15.51 0.50
N ARG A 64 -2.05 -14.63 1.46
CA ARG A 64 -2.96 -14.97 2.56
C ARG A 64 -4.39 -15.23 2.10
N GLY A 65 -4.89 -14.47 1.13
CA GLY A 65 -6.21 -14.72 0.53
C GLY A 65 -6.31 -16.09 -0.13
N GLN A 66 -5.19 -16.64 -0.61
CA GLN A 66 -5.12 -18.00 -1.14
C GLN A 66 -4.91 -19.07 -0.06
N GLU A 67 -4.27 -18.73 1.06
CA GLU A 67 -4.04 -19.63 2.19
C GLU A 67 -5.29 -19.85 3.06
N ILE A 68 -6.26 -18.92 3.03
CA ILE A 68 -7.55 -19.05 3.75
C ILE A 68 -8.57 -19.92 2.95
N GLU A 69 -8.26 -20.29 1.71
CA GLU A 69 -9.00 -21.25 0.89
C GLU A 69 -8.44 -22.69 1.02
N PRO A 70 -8.37 -23.24 2.23
CA PRO A 70 -8.87 -24.60 2.40
C PRO A 70 -9.69 -24.75 3.69
N SER A 71 -10.83 -25.45 3.57
CA SER A 71 -11.80 -25.80 4.62
C SER A 71 -12.80 -24.71 5.00
N GLU A 72 -13.72 -24.40 4.07
CA GLU A 72 -15.12 -24.37 4.49
C GLU A 72 -15.48 -25.80 4.93
N ILE A 73 -15.63 -25.96 6.25
CA ILE A 73 -16.20 -27.13 6.93
C ILE A 73 -17.70 -27.20 6.62
#